data_AF-A0A7V9TXQ5-F1
#
_entry.id   AF-A0A7V9TXQ5-F1
#
_cell.length_a   1.000
_cell.length_b   1.000
_cell.length_c   1.000
_cell.angle_alpha   90.00
_cell.angle_beta   90.00
_cell.angle_gamma   90.00
#
_symmetry.space_group_name_H-M   'P 1'
#
loop_
_entity.id
_entity.type
_entity.pdbx_description
1 polymer ?
#
loop_
_entity_poly.entity_id
_entity_poly.type
_entity_poly.pdbx_seq_one_letter_code
_entity_poly.pdbx_strand_id
1 'polypeptide(L)'
;MKSRALKVLALFLVMGLGSGLLSIFVGSLSSAWMWLGLGAILLPGLLVSIIIAGRLGWLSLKKWSVLRCLSAALIIFAAYPISVFVMVGSLMLYEWLFSKFFPTEWSEHVYSGSYPFSIWALYVAAVVGAILVSAALRVLTKKLDKRAMLLMIVAGVVTIPLSELIAALIGERNWHLVLFPVGEALFGALSGYWLVRASPVQQQVVSSPATAREPHQRPA
;
A
#
# COMPACT_ATOMS: atom_id res chain seq x y z
N MET A 1 -8.73 -23.96 -0.80
CA MET A 1 -7.66 -23.03 -1.25
C MET A 1 -8.04 -21.55 -1.12
N LYS A 2 -9.25 -21.11 -1.53
CA LYS A 2 -9.73 -19.72 -1.36
C LYS A 2 -9.64 -19.19 0.08
N SER A 3 -9.86 -20.07 1.08
CA SER A 3 -9.79 -19.72 2.51
C SER A 3 -8.44 -19.17 2.96
N ARG A 4 -7.30 -19.65 2.45
CA ARG A 4 -5.97 -19.17 2.90
C ARG A 4 -5.66 -17.77 2.38
N ALA A 5 -5.95 -17.53 1.09
CA ALA A 5 -5.78 -16.21 0.49
C ALA A 5 -6.65 -15.16 1.20
N LEU A 6 -7.90 -15.52 1.51
CA LEU A 6 -8.82 -14.67 2.27
C LEU A 6 -8.29 -14.36 3.68
N LYS A 7 -7.75 -15.37 4.39
CA LYS A 7 -7.16 -15.19 5.73
C LYS A 7 -5.95 -14.26 5.72
N VAL A 8 -5.05 -14.40 4.75
CA VAL A 8 -3.90 -13.50 4.61
C VAL A 8 -4.37 -12.09 4.26
N LEU A 9 -5.30 -11.96 3.33
CA LEU A 9 -5.87 -10.66 2.95
C LEU A 9 -6.51 -9.96 4.15
N ALA A 10 -7.35 -10.68 4.91
CA ALA A 10 -8.02 -10.16 6.09
C ALA A 10 -7.04 -9.76 7.19
N LEU A 11 -6.02 -10.58 7.45
CA LEU A 11 -4.98 -10.26 8.43
C LEU A 11 -4.26 -8.96 8.06
N PHE A 12 -3.82 -8.84 6.82
CA PHE A 12 -3.11 -7.65 6.35
C PHE A 12 -4.01 -6.42 6.31
N LEU A 13 -5.30 -6.59 6.01
CA LEU A 13 -6.28 -5.51 6.05
C LEU A 13 -6.48 -5.00 7.48
N VAL A 14 -6.70 -5.90 8.45
CA VAL A 14 -6.90 -5.55 9.86
C VAL A 14 -5.65 -4.90 10.44
N MET A 15 -4.46 -5.43 10.14
CA MET A 15 -3.21 -4.86 10.61
C MET A 15 -2.91 -3.52 9.94
N GLY A 16 -3.27 -3.35 8.66
CA GLY A 16 -3.21 -2.05 7.99
C GLY A 16 -4.17 -1.02 8.60
N LEU A 17 -5.40 -1.41 8.90
CA LEU A 17 -6.36 -0.54 9.58
C LEU A 17 -5.86 -0.12 10.97
N GLY A 18 -5.40 -1.08 11.78
CA GLY A 18 -4.85 -0.81 13.11
C GLY A 18 -3.60 0.08 13.06
N SER A 19 -2.76 -0.13 12.06
CA SER A 19 -1.58 0.69 11.80
C SER A 19 -1.99 2.13 11.44
N GLY A 20 -2.96 2.33 10.55
CA GLY A 20 -3.41 3.68 10.19
C GLY A 20 -4.15 4.41 11.32
N LEU A 21 -4.86 3.68 12.20
CA LEU A 21 -5.41 4.26 13.43
C LEU A 21 -4.29 4.69 14.40
N LEU A 22 -3.25 3.88 14.53
CA LEU A 22 -2.06 4.24 15.32
C LEU A 22 -1.35 5.46 14.73
N SER A 23 -1.29 5.58 13.40
CA SER A 23 -0.75 6.76 12.72
C SER A 23 -1.51 8.04 13.05
N ILE A 24 -2.85 7.99 13.14
CA ILE A 24 -3.64 9.13 13.63
C ILE A 24 -3.28 9.46 15.08
N PHE A 25 -3.23 8.45 15.94
CA PHE A 25 -2.92 8.65 17.36
C PHE A 25 -1.55 9.30 17.54
N VAL A 26 -0.52 8.79 16.86
CA VAL A 26 0.83 9.39 16.88
C VAL A 26 0.82 10.80 16.28
N GLY A 27 0.09 11.03 15.20
CA GLY A 27 -0.06 12.35 14.60
C GLY A 27 -0.75 13.36 15.52
N SER A 28 -1.65 12.89 16.40
CA SER A 28 -2.31 13.73 17.41
C SER A 28 -1.36 14.16 18.53
N LEU A 29 -0.31 13.37 18.81
CA LEU A 29 0.72 13.71 19.80
C LEU A 29 1.68 14.78 19.25
N SER A 30 1.98 14.75 17.96
CA SER A 30 2.80 15.78 17.30
C SER A 30 2.74 15.68 15.78
N SER A 31 2.56 16.84 15.15
CA SER A 31 2.58 16.98 13.69
C SER A 31 3.90 16.53 13.08
N ALA A 32 5.05 16.77 13.72
CA ALA A 32 6.36 16.33 13.23
C ALA A 32 6.47 14.79 13.15
N TRP A 33 5.88 14.08 14.11
CA TRP A 33 5.85 12.62 14.15
C TRP A 33 4.86 12.02 13.15
N MET A 34 3.80 12.76 12.80
CA MET A 34 2.92 12.40 11.68
C MET A 34 3.71 12.31 10.37
N TRP A 35 4.61 13.28 10.11
CA TRP A 35 5.36 13.34 8.86
C TRP A 35 6.51 12.34 8.74
N LEU A 36 7.17 12.01 9.85
CA LEU A 36 8.27 11.04 9.89
C LEU A 36 7.82 9.59 10.18
N GLY A 37 6.62 9.40 10.75
CA GLY A 37 6.21 8.14 11.38
C GLY A 37 5.32 7.22 10.54
N LEU A 38 4.63 7.70 9.51
CA LEU A 38 3.61 6.90 8.80
C LEU A 38 4.17 5.65 8.08
N GLY A 39 5.29 5.79 7.35
CA GLY A 39 6.00 4.63 6.78
C GLY A 39 6.61 3.71 7.86
N ALA A 40 6.96 4.28 9.02
CA ALA A 40 7.52 3.57 10.16
C ALA A 40 6.46 2.80 10.97
N ILE A 41 5.18 3.16 10.87
CA ILE A 41 4.06 2.52 11.57
C ILE A 41 3.48 1.38 10.72
N LEU A 42 3.35 1.58 9.40
CA LEU A 42 2.93 0.54 8.46
C LEU A 42 3.89 -0.66 8.41
N LEU A 43 5.20 -0.40 8.50
CA LEU A 43 6.23 -1.44 8.41
C LEU A 43 6.09 -2.52 9.52
N PRO A 44 6.02 -2.18 10.82
CA PRO A 44 5.69 -3.12 11.88
C PRO A 44 4.39 -3.91 11.63
N GLY A 45 3.33 -3.25 11.17
CA GLY A 45 2.05 -3.90 10.86
C GLY A 45 2.20 -4.99 9.80
N LEU A 46 2.92 -4.69 8.71
CA LEU A 46 3.24 -5.65 7.65
C LEU A 46 4.15 -6.77 8.16
N LEU A 47 5.17 -6.46 8.97
CA LEU A 47 6.10 -7.45 9.54
C LEU A 47 5.37 -8.44 10.45
N VAL A 48 4.54 -7.97 11.37
CA VAL A 48 3.75 -8.83 12.27
C VAL A 48 2.80 -9.70 11.44
N SER A 49 2.15 -9.13 10.41
CA SER A 49 1.28 -9.89 9.50
C SER A 49 2.02 -11.01 8.78
N ILE A 50 3.23 -10.73 8.28
CA ILE A 50 4.11 -11.72 7.65
C ILE A 50 4.49 -12.83 8.64
N ILE A 51 4.88 -12.46 9.87
CA ILE A 51 5.28 -13.41 10.91
C ILE A 51 4.12 -14.35 11.26
N ILE A 52 2.93 -13.80 11.53
CA ILE A 52 1.73 -14.57 11.85
C ILE A 52 1.36 -15.49 10.67
N ALA A 53 1.27 -14.95 9.45
CA ALA A 53 0.94 -15.74 8.27
C ALA A 53 1.98 -16.84 7.97
N GLY A 54 3.25 -16.57 8.25
CA GLY A 54 4.33 -17.56 8.14
C GLY A 54 4.24 -18.67 9.18
N ARG A 55 4.03 -18.31 10.45
CA ARG A 55 3.89 -19.26 11.57
C ARG A 55 2.68 -20.18 11.40
N LEU A 56 1.58 -19.65 10.85
CA LEU A 56 0.36 -20.40 10.58
C LEU A 56 0.40 -21.18 9.26
N GLY A 57 1.53 -21.16 8.53
CA GLY A 57 1.71 -21.87 7.26
C GLY A 57 0.84 -21.33 6.12
N TRP A 58 0.33 -20.10 6.25
CA TRP A 58 -0.47 -19.43 5.21
C TRP A 58 0.43 -18.84 4.11
N LEU A 59 1.67 -18.46 4.46
CA LEU A 59 2.72 -18.02 3.53
C LEU A 59 3.99 -18.86 3.70
N SER A 60 4.60 -19.26 2.57
CA SER A 60 5.92 -19.91 2.61
C SER A 60 7.04 -18.86 2.64
N LEU A 61 7.69 -18.72 3.82
CA LEU A 61 8.81 -17.80 4.04
C LEU A 61 10.19 -18.41 3.73
N LYS A 62 10.26 -19.70 3.37
CA LYS A 62 11.50 -20.49 3.25
C LYS A 62 12.56 -19.96 2.27
N LYS A 63 12.25 -18.97 1.44
CA LYS A 63 13.15 -18.45 0.38
C LYS A 63 13.54 -16.97 0.54
N TRP A 64 13.19 -16.34 1.66
CA TRP A 64 13.45 -14.91 1.85
C TRP A 64 14.83 -14.69 2.47
N SER A 65 15.68 -14.00 1.74
CA SER A 65 17.02 -13.61 2.20
C SER A 65 16.90 -12.38 3.10
N VAL A 66 17.65 -12.36 4.22
CA VAL A 66 17.68 -11.23 5.17
C VAL A 66 17.94 -9.90 4.46
N LEU A 67 18.89 -9.87 3.52
CA LEU A 67 19.21 -8.67 2.76
C LEU A 67 18.00 -8.13 1.97
N ARG A 68 17.19 -9.03 1.41
CA ARG A 68 15.98 -8.63 0.67
C ARG A 68 14.90 -8.08 1.59
N CYS A 69 14.74 -8.67 2.76
CA CYS A 69 13.82 -8.17 3.78
C CYS A 69 14.25 -6.77 4.25
N LEU A 70 15.55 -6.57 4.48
CA LEU A 70 16.09 -5.25 4.86
C LEU A 70 15.92 -4.22 3.74
N SER A 71 16.22 -4.56 2.48
CA SER A 71 16.00 -3.65 1.35
C SER A 71 14.52 -3.30 1.17
N ALA A 72 13.62 -4.27 1.25
CA ALA A 72 12.18 -4.02 1.15
C ALA A 72 11.68 -3.15 2.32
N ALA A 73 12.16 -3.40 3.54
CA ALA A 73 11.83 -2.59 4.71
C ALA A 73 12.32 -1.15 4.55
N LEU A 74 13.55 -0.95 4.05
CA LEU A 74 14.09 0.39 3.81
C LEU A 74 13.29 1.15 2.75
N ILE A 75 12.86 0.48 1.67
CA ILE A 75 12.02 1.10 0.65
C ILE A 75 10.65 1.49 1.24
N ILE A 76 10.01 0.63 2.03
CA ILE A 76 8.72 0.94 2.68
C ILE A 76 8.87 2.12 3.65
N PHE A 77 9.93 2.12 4.46
CA PHE A 77 10.22 3.19 5.39
C PHE A 77 10.44 4.53 4.65
N ALA A 78 11.21 4.52 3.56
CA ALA A 78 11.48 5.70 2.75
C ALA A 78 10.29 6.12 1.86
N ALA A 79 9.33 5.22 1.59
CA ALA A 79 8.23 5.48 0.68
C ALA A 79 7.39 6.68 1.11
N TYR A 80 7.14 6.81 2.40
CA TYR A 80 6.34 7.91 2.94
C TYR A 80 7.05 9.27 2.85
N PRO A 81 8.29 9.45 3.36
CA PRO A 81 9.05 10.69 3.17
C PRO A 81 9.19 11.10 1.71
N ILE A 82 9.46 10.15 0.82
CA ILE A 82 9.57 10.42 -0.63
C ILE A 82 8.23 10.90 -1.19
N SER A 83 7.12 10.25 -0.82
CA SER A 83 5.79 10.65 -1.29
C SER A 83 5.42 12.05 -0.80
N VAL A 84 5.77 12.41 0.44
CA VAL A 84 5.58 13.77 0.99
C VAL A 84 6.44 14.78 0.25
N PHE A 85 7.70 14.47 -0.03
CA PHE A 85 8.58 15.36 -0.80
C PHE A 85 8.03 15.61 -2.21
N VAL A 86 7.51 14.57 -2.86
CA VAL A 86 6.82 14.69 -4.15
C VAL A 86 5.54 15.51 -4.02
N MET A 87 4.75 15.34 -2.96
CA MET A 87 3.56 16.14 -2.70
C MET A 87 3.90 17.63 -2.65
N VAL A 88 4.90 18.00 -1.83
CA VAL A 88 5.35 19.39 -1.66
C VAL A 88 5.90 19.93 -2.97
N GLY A 89 6.76 19.17 -3.66
CA GLY A 89 7.30 19.57 -4.96
C GLY A 89 6.21 19.75 -6.03
N SER A 90 5.19 18.89 -6.01
CA SER A 90 4.04 19.00 -6.92
C SER A 90 3.19 20.23 -6.62
N LEU A 91 3.00 20.56 -5.35
CA LEU A 91 2.32 21.78 -4.91
C LEU A 91 3.07 23.02 -5.40
N MET A 92 4.39 23.09 -5.16
CA MET A 92 5.22 24.23 -5.59
C MET A 92 5.26 24.37 -7.11
N LEU A 93 5.39 23.26 -7.85
CA LEU A 93 5.36 23.28 -9.31
C LEU A 93 4.02 23.77 -9.82
N TYR A 94 2.93 23.30 -9.23
CA TYR A 94 1.59 23.70 -9.60
C TYR A 94 1.38 25.20 -9.34
N GLU A 95 1.74 25.72 -8.16
CA GLU A 95 1.66 27.15 -7.83
C GLU A 95 2.48 27.99 -8.81
N TRP A 96 3.70 27.53 -9.13
CA TRP A 96 4.56 28.19 -10.11
C TRP A 96 3.92 28.24 -11.49
N LEU A 97 3.42 27.11 -12.01
CA LEU A 97 2.71 27.05 -13.29
C LEU A 97 1.48 27.96 -13.27
N PHE A 98 0.68 27.90 -12.22
CA PHE A 98 -0.54 28.68 -12.10
C PHE A 98 -0.24 30.18 -12.15
N SER A 99 0.76 30.65 -11.40
CA SER A 99 1.20 32.04 -11.42
C SER A 99 1.73 32.53 -12.78
N LYS A 100 2.21 31.61 -13.62
CA LYS A 100 2.75 31.93 -14.95
C LYS A 100 1.69 31.94 -16.04
N PHE A 101 0.70 31.07 -15.95
CA PHE A 101 -0.31 30.89 -17.01
C PHE A 101 -1.62 31.64 -16.75
N PHE A 102 -1.90 32.04 -15.51
CA PHE A 102 -3.17 32.68 -15.16
C PHE A 102 -2.99 34.11 -14.62
N PRO A 103 -3.94 35.02 -14.93
CA PRO A 103 -3.95 36.38 -14.38
C PRO A 103 -4.07 36.40 -12.85
N THR A 104 -3.58 37.46 -12.22
CA THR A 104 -3.56 37.61 -10.76
C THR A 104 -4.96 37.58 -10.12
N GLU A 105 -6.00 38.04 -10.83
CA GLU A 105 -7.41 37.97 -10.40
C GLU A 105 -7.90 36.52 -10.20
N TRP A 106 -7.39 35.58 -11.00
CA TRP A 106 -7.67 34.15 -10.82
C TRP A 106 -6.94 33.60 -9.60
N SER A 107 -5.74 34.09 -9.31
CA SER A 107 -5.01 33.72 -8.11
C SER A 107 -5.77 34.12 -6.84
N GLU A 108 -6.40 35.29 -6.81
CA GLU A 108 -7.20 35.71 -5.65
C GLU A 108 -8.44 34.83 -5.44
N HIS A 109 -9.12 34.41 -6.52
CA HIS A 109 -10.22 33.43 -6.43
C HIS A 109 -9.74 32.05 -5.94
N VAL A 110 -8.54 31.64 -6.34
CA VAL A 110 -7.90 30.38 -5.96
C VAL A 110 -7.43 30.37 -4.50
N TYR A 111 -6.81 31.45 -4.05
CA TYR A 111 -6.31 31.62 -2.69
C TYR A 111 -7.39 32.08 -1.68
N SER A 112 -8.59 32.44 -2.15
CA SER A 112 -9.76 32.76 -1.30
C SER A 112 -10.31 31.58 -0.49
N GLY A 113 -9.67 30.40 -0.56
CA GLY A 113 -10.00 29.24 0.28
C GLY A 113 -11.09 28.32 -0.28
N SER A 114 -11.56 28.57 -1.51
CA SER A 114 -12.72 27.88 -2.10
C SER A 114 -12.38 26.67 -2.97
N TYR A 115 -11.11 26.44 -3.29
CA TYR A 115 -10.68 25.31 -4.09
C TYR A 115 -9.70 24.41 -3.32
N PRO A 116 -9.82 23.08 -3.40
CA PRO A 116 -8.90 22.15 -2.79
C PRO A 116 -7.62 22.04 -3.63
N PHE A 117 -6.81 23.12 -3.67
CA PHE A 117 -5.55 23.18 -4.44
C PHE A 117 -4.51 22.12 -3.99
N SER A 118 -4.72 21.45 -2.84
CA SER A 118 -3.86 20.40 -2.30
C SER A 118 -4.23 18.96 -2.71
N ILE A 119 -5.41 18.73 -3.29
CA ILE A 119 -5.89 17.34 -3.49
C ILE A 119 -5.11 16.62 -4.61
N TRP A 120 -4.74 17.33 -5.68
CA TRP A 120 -3.94 16.76 -6.78
C TRP A 120 -2.55 16.32 -6.33
N ALA A 121 -1.89 17.12 -5.48
CA ALA A 121 -0.61 16.76 -4.89
C ALA A 121 -0.72 15.47 -4.05
N LEU A 122 -1.85 15.29 -3.35
CA LEU A 122 -2.15 14.08 -2.58
C LEU A 122 -2.33 12.85 -3.48
N TYR A 123 -3.03 12.99 -4.63
CA TYR A 123 -3.14 11.91 -5.62
C TYR A 123 -1.76 11.49 -6.16
N VAL A 124 -0.93 12.46 -6.55
CA VAL A 124 0.42 12.18 -7.06
C VAL A 124 1.26 11.49 -5.99
N ALA A 125 1.21 11.98 -4.75
CA ALA A 125 1.91 11.37 -3.62
C ALA A 125 1.46 9.93 -3.36
N ALA A 126 0.14 9.67 -3.37
CA ALA A 126 -0.41 8.33 -3.18
C ALA A 126 0.01 7.36 -4.29
N VAL A 127 0.05 7.81 -5.54
CA VAL A 127 0.53 7.02 -6.68
C VAL A 127 2.03 6.71 -6.54
N VAL A 128 2.85 7.69 -6.15
CA VAL A 128 4.28 7.44 -5.88
C VAL A 128 4.46 6.43 -4.74
N GLY A 129 3.70 6.58 -3.65
CA GLY A 129 3.68 5.61 -2.55
C GLY A 129 3.34 4.20 -3.04
N ALA A 130 2.30 4.06 -3.86
CA ALA A 130 1.89 2.78 -4.45
C ALA A 130 3.00 2.14 -5.30
N ILE A 131 3.73 2.95 -6.08
CA ILE A 131 4.87 2.50 -6.90
C ILE A 131 6.01 2.01 -6.01
N LEU A 132 6.37 2.76 -4.96
CA LEU A 132 7.45 2.42 -4.05
C LEU A 132 7.14 1.16 -3.24
N VAL A 133 5.91 1.01 -2.72
CA VAL A 133 5.50 -0.24 -2.04
C VAL A 133 5.49 -1.41 -3.02
N SER A 134 5.05 -1.21 -4.27
CA SER A 134 5.15 -2.24 -5.31
C SER A 134 6.60 -2.62 -5.62
N ALA A 135 7.52 -1.66 -5.61
CA ALA A 135 8.95 -1.90 -5.78
C ALA A 135 9.52 -2.71 -4.59
N ALA A 136 9.15 -2.37 -3.36
CA ALA A 136 9.53 -3.12 -2.16
C ALA A 136 9.03 -4.58 -2.23
N LEU A 137 7.77 -4.79 -2.62
CA LEU A 137 7.19 -6.12 -2.80
C LEU A 137 7.88 -6.89 -3.92
N ARG A 138 8.26 -6.23 -5.01
CA ARG A 138 9.05 -6.85 -6.10
C ARG A 138 10.43 -7.27 -5.61
N VAL A 139 11.12 -6.44 -4.83
CA VAL A 139 12.43 -6.77 -4.24
C VAL A 139 12.31 -7.97 -3.30
N LEU A 140 11.27 -7.99 -2.46
CA LEU A 140 11.00 -9.07 -1.51
C LEU A 140 10.68 -10.40 -2.22
N THR A 141 9.80 -10.35 -3.22
CA THR A 141 9.23 -11.55 -3.87
C THR A 141 9.98 -12.02 -5.10
N LYS A 142 10.84 -11.19 -5.70
CA LYS A 142 11.46 -11.38 -7.03
C LYS A 142 10.47 -11.60 -8.19
N LYS A 143 9.18 -11.34 -7.98
CA LYS A 143 8.14 -11.51 -8.99
C LYS A 143 7.45 -10.17 -9.22
N LEU A 144 7.29 -9.81 -10.49
CA LEU A 144 6.48 -8.67 -10.88
C LEU A 144 5.04 -9.16 -11.10
N ASP A 145 4.12 -8.73 -10.26
CA ASP A 145 2.70 -8.97 -10.44
C ASP A 145 2.01 -7.71 -10.97
N LYS A 146 1.90 -7.62 -12.30
CA LYS A 146 1.32 -6.43 -12.97
C LYS A 146 -0.12 -6.14 -12.49
N ARG A 147 -0.89 -7.17 -12.15
CA ARG A 147 -2.27 -6.99 -11.68
C ARG A 147 -2.29 -6.42 -10.27
N ALA A 148 -1.46 -6.95 -9.36
CA ALA A 148 -1.35 -6.41 -8.01
C ALA A 148 -0.79 -4.99 -8.02
N MET A 149 0.19 -4.69 -8.89
CA MET A 149 0.72 -3.34 -9.08
C MET A 149 -0.36 -2.37 -9.58
N LEU A 150 -1.16 -2.76 -10.58
CA LEU A 150 -2.27 -1.95 -11.05
C LEU A 150 -3.28 -1.68 -9.93
N LEU A 151 -3.63 -2.72 -9.15
CA LEU A 151 -4.53 -2.57 -8.01
C LEU A 151 -3.96 -1.63 -6.93
N MET A 152 -2.64 -1.63 -6.69
CA MET A 152 -1.99 -0.70 -5.76
C MET A 152 -2.11 0.74 -6.25
N ILE A 153 -1.92 0.99 -7.55
CA ILE A 153 -2.07 2.32 -8.15
C ILE A 153 -3.54 2.77 -8.07
N VAL A 154 -4.47 1.89 -8.44
CA VAL A 154 -5.91 2.16 -8.32
C VAL A 154 -6.29 2.44 -6.87
N ALA A 155 -5.76 1.69 -5.90
CA ALA A 155 -5.97 1.96 -4.49
C ALA A 155 -5.42 3.34 -4.08
N GLY A 156 -4.23 3.72 -4.54
CA GLY A 156 -3.69 5.06 -4.29
C GLY A 156 -4.63 6.18 -4.77
N VAL A 157 -5.25 6.02 -5.93
CA VAL A 157 -6.24 6.97 -6.46
C VAL A 157 -7.55 6.90 -5.68
N VAL A 158 -8.10 5.71 -5.45
CA VAL A 158 -9.41 5.51 -4.81
C VAL A 158 -9.40 5.84 -3.32
N THR A 159 -8.25 5.77 -2.65
CA THR A 159 -8.13 6.03 -1.21
C THR A 159 -8.71 7.40 -0.83
N ILE A 160 -8.45 8.44 -1.62
CA ILE A 160 -8.90 9.81 -1.35
C ILE A 160 -10.44 9.92 -1.36
N PRO A 161 -11.15 9.64 -2.48
CA PRO A 161 -12.61 9.74 -2.51
C PRO A 161 -13.29 8.72 -1.61
N LEU A 162 -12.67 7.55 -1.37
CA LEU A 162 -13.21 6.57 -0.42
C LEU A 162 -13.14 7.09 1.02
N SER A 163 -12.06 7.76 1.41
CA SER A 163 -11.93 8.37 2.73
C SER A 163 -12.90 9.53 2.92
N GLU A 164 -13.12 10.36 1.90
CA GLU A 164 -14.16 11.40 1.91
C GLU A 164 -15.55 10.80 2.12
N LEU A 165 -15.89 9.75 1.37
CA LEU A 165 -17.17 9.04 1.50
C LEU A 165 -17.34 8.46 2.91
N ILE A 166 -16.33 7.76 3.43
CA ILE A 166 -16.39 7.17 4.77
C ILE A 166 -16.52 8.26 5.84
N ALA A 167 -15.76 9.36 5.72
CA ALA A 167 -15.85 10.49 6.64
C ALA A 167 -17.26 11.09 6.66
N ALA A 168 -17.88 11.27 5.49
CA ALA A 168 -19.26 11.75 5.37
C ALA A 168 -20.26 10.78 6.03
N LEU A 169 -20.09 9.47 5.85
CA LEU A 169 -20.97 8.45 6.43
C LEU A 169 -20.89 8.39 7.97
N ILE A 170 -19.73 8.68 8.54
CA ILE A 170 -19.53 8.66 10.01
C ILE A 170 -19.66 10.05 10.65
N GLY A 171 -19.95 11.10 9.87
CA GLY A 171 -20.10 12.47 10.34
C GLY A 171 -18.79 13.16 10.74
N GLU A 172 -17.64 12.68 10.27
CA GLU A 172 -16.32 13.29 10.52
C GLU A 172 -16.06 14.44 9.53
N ARG A 173 -15.82 15.65 10.04
CA ARG A 173 -15.52 16.82 9.20
C ARG A 173 -14.09 16.79 8.67
N ASN A 174 -13.17 16.17 9.39
CA ASN A 174 -11.76 16.07 9.04
C ASN A 174 -11.50 14.76 8.29
N TRP A 175 -11.93 14.68 7.04
CA TRP A 175 -11.76 13.48 6.21
C TRP A 175 -10.29 13.02 6.07
N HIS A 176 -9.33 13.93 6.23
CA HIS A 176 -7.89 13.62 6.27
C HIS A 176 -7.52 12.65 7.41
N LEU A 177 -8.27 12.63 8.52
CA LEU A 177 -8.06 11.65 9.59
C LEU A 177 -8.45 10.25 9.12
N VAL A 178 -9.48 10.13 8.28
CA VAL A 178 -9.94 8.86 7.70
C VAL A 178 -9.02 8.38 6.57
N LEU A 179 -8.19 9.27 6.01
CA LEU A 179 -7.26 8.95 4.92
C LEU A 179 -6.26 7.86 5.30
N PHE A 180 -5.63 7.97 6.46
CA PHE A 180 -4.55 7.06 6.86
C PHE A 180 -5.04 5.63 7.13
N PRO A 181 -6.10 5.39 7.94
CA PRO A 181 -6.64 4.04 8.14
C PRO A 181 -7.08 3.37 6.85
N VAL A 182 -7.75 4.11 5.97
CA VAL A 182 -8.25 3.56 4.69
C VAL A 182 -7.09 3.22 3.77
N GLY A 183 -6.15 4.14 3.60
CA GLY A 183 -4.96 3.92 2.77
C GLY A 183 -4.13 2.74 3.26
N GLU A 184 -3.79 2.71 4.55
CA GLU A 184 -3.00 1.61 5.12
C GLU A 184 -3.74 0.27 5.08
N ALA A 185 -5.05 0.24 5.27
CA ALA A 185 -5.86 -0.97 5.11
C ALA A 185 -5.83 -1.50 3.67
N LEU A 186 -5.99 -0.62 2.68
CA LEU A 186 -5.95 -0.99 1.26
C LEU A 186 -4.55 -1.46 0.85
N PHE A 187 -3.51 -0.69 1.16
CA PHE A 187 -2.13 -1.06 0.84
C PHE A 187 -1.68 -2.32 1.59
N GLY A 188 -2.10 -2.48 2.85
CA GLY A 188 -1.92 -3.71 3.62
C GLY A 188 -2.55 -4.91 2.90
N ALA A 189 -3.86 -4.86 2.64
CA ALA A 189 -4.59 -5.93 1.97
C ALA A 189 -3.95 -6.31 0.62
N LEU A 190 -3.61 -5.34 -0.21
CA LEU A 190 -2.98 -5.57 -1.51
C LEU A 190 -1.55 -6.08 -1.41
N SER A 191 -0.79 -5.71 -0.38
CA SER A 191 0.50 -6.33 -0.06
C SER A 191 0.32 -7.80 0.29
N GLY A 192 -0.68 -8.14 1.11
CA GLY A 192 -1.05 -9.52 1.41
C GLY A 192 -1.45 -10.30 0.15
N TYR A 193 -2.25 -9.71 -0.72
CA TYR A 193 -2.63 -10.27 -2.02
C TYR A 193 -1.41 -10.57 -2.89
N TRP A 194 -0.47 -9.63 -3.00
CA TRP A 194 0.78 -9.82 -3.75
C TRP A 194 1.59 -10.98 -3.17
N LEU A 195 1.77 -11.02 -1.85
CA LEU A 195 2.55 -12.06 -1.17
C LEU A 195 1.96 -13.46 -1.37
N VAL A 196 0.63 -13.60 -1.32
CA VAL A 196 -0.06 -14.86 -1.62
C VAL A 196 0.28 -15.30 -3.05
N ARG A 197 0.12 -14.42 -4.04
CA ARG A 197 0.37 -14.72 -5.46
C ARG A 197 1.83 -15.00 -5.77
N ALA A 198 2.75 -14.41 -5.03
CA ALA A 198 4.16 -14.68 -5.16
C ALA A 198 4.57 -16.03 -4.55
N SER A 199 3.81 -16.55 -3.58
CA SER A 199 4.19 -17.71 -2.77
C SER A 199 4.26 -19.01 -3.61
N PRO A 200 5.35 -19.81 -3.49
CA PRO A 200 5.52 -21.05 -4.24
C PRO A 200 4.50 -22.15 -3.91
N VAL A 201 3.79 -22.03 -2.77
CA VAL A 201 2.66 -22.92 -2.42
C VAL A 201 1.59 -22.92 -3.53
N GLN A 202 1.45 -21.80 -4.24
CA GLN A 202 0.50 -21.66 -5.33
C GLN A 202 0.99 -22.31 -6.63
N GLN A 203 2.30 -22.53 -6.80
CA GLN A 203 2.87 -23.18 -7.99
C GLN A 203 2.84 -24.71 -7.88
N GLN A 204 3.06 -25.30 -6.70
CA GLN A 204 3.08 -26.76 -6.51
C GLN A 204 1.73 -27.46 -6.77
N VAL A 205 0.60 -26.78 -6.59
CA VAL A 205 -0.74 -27.38 -6.81
C VAL A 205 -1.15 -27.33 -8.29
N VAL A 206 -0.66 -26.35 -9.04
CA VAL A 206 -0.94 -26.24 -10.49
C VAL A 206 -0.01 -27.14 -11.31
N SER A 207 1.20 -27.42 -10.80
CA SER A 207 2.19 -28.25 -11.47
C SER A 207 2.19 -29.72 -11.04
N SER A 208 1.11 -30.22 -10.42
CA SER A 208 0.96 -31.65 -10.17
C SER A 208 0.05 -32.24 -11.25
N PRO A 209 0.61 -32.73 -12.39
CA PRO A 209 -0.11 -33.66 -13.24
C PRO A 209 -0.14 -35.02 -12.52
N ALA A 210 -0.92 -35.11 -11.45
CA ALA A 210 -1.27 -36.38 -10.83
C ALA A 210 -2.33 -37.09 -11.68
N THR A 211 -1.96 -37.45 -12.92
CA THR A 211 -2.51 -38.55 -13.74
C THR A 211 -1.84 -38.51 -15.12
N ALA A 212 -0.53 -38.76 -15.18
CA ALA A 212 0.11 -39.25 -16.39
C ALA A 212 0.82 -40.56 -16.02
N ARG A 213 0.02 -41.62 -16.07
CA ARG A 213 0.33 -43.06 -16.12
C ARG A 213 1.82 -43.43 -16.20
N GLU A 214 2.26 -44.20 -15.23
CA GLU A 214 3.16 -45.35 -15.42
C GLU A 214 2.66 -46.49 -14.49
N PRO A 215 2.93 -47.78 -14.76
CA PRO A 215 3.60 -48.40 -15.90
C PRO A 215 2.76 -49.55 -16.53
N HIS A 216 2.74 -49.68 -17.86
CA HIS A 216 2.40 -50.97 -18.47
C HIS A 216 3.62 -51.89 -18.39
N GLN A 217 3.80 -52.52 -17.24
CA GLN A 217 4.41 -53.85 -17.18
C GLN A 217 3.28 -54.87 -17.40
N ARG A 218 3.39 -55.67 -18.45
CA ARG A 218 2.86 -57.04 -18.43
C ARG A 218 3.95 -58.00 -18.87
N PRO A 219 4.12 -59.11 -18.14
CA PRO A 219 5.07 -60.16 -18.47
C PRO A 219 4.46 -61.17 -19.45
N ALA A 220 5.31 -61.67 -20.36
CA ALA A 220 5.37 -63.01 -20.95
C ALA A 220 6.06 -62.90 -22.32
#